data_AF-A0A2N0A3Z3-F1
#
_entry.id   AF-A0A2N0A3Z3-F1
#
_cell.length_a   1.000
_cell.length_b   1.000
_cell.length_c   1.000
_cell.angle_alpha   90.00
_cell.angle_beta   90.00
_cell.angle_gamma   90.00
#
_symmetry.space_group_name_H-M   'P 1'
#
loop_
_entity.id
_entity.type
_entity.pdbx_description
1 polymer ?
#
loop_
_entity_poly.entity_id
_entity_poly.type
_entity_poly.pdbx_seq_one_letter_code
_entity_poly.pdbx_strand_id
1 'polypeptide(L)'
;MKHLSAILLFSIIAILNCAGPKQDDLSGLLLLLAGGPGNSSHCGQTVANPVDAGFTLTTNTYISNANNSAFVTAMGGNNCESAALVDNDNGTVTDTANHFLWTLCTSYNSSGTISKYNYATGDCAANDPPTTDDINITLAQAEAFCNSLTFAGHSDWVLPDAIQLFSLYSPTTPFALGSFGSKKSVTKVGAWSTTQTTSSHTIVHSYGNSTQRFFTTTASTAPIASFICVAKI
;
A
#
# COMPACT_ATOMS: atom_id res chain seq x y z
N MET A 1 -33.42 37.35 2.98
CA MET A 1 -33.47 35.88 3.11
C MET A 1 -33.54 35.24 1.72
N LYS A 2 -32.42 35.18 0.98
CA LYS A 2 -32.36 34.63 -0.38
C LYS A 2 -30.98 34.04 -0.70
N HIS A 3 -30.43 33.17 0.16
CA HIS A 3 -29.15 32.47 -0.15
C HIS A 3 -29.09 31.05 0.42
N LEU A 4 -30.22 30.32 0.47
CA LEU A 4 -30.23 28.92 0.92
C LEU A 4 -30.65 27.90 -0.14
N SER A 5 -30.98 28.33 -1.37
CA SER A 5 -31.56 27.42 -2.38
C SER A 5 -30.59 26.98 -3.49
N ALA A 6 -29.34 27.44 -3.47
CA ALA A 6 -28.37 27.16 -4.54
C ALA A 6 -27.43 25.97 -4.26
N ILE A 7 -27.26 25.56 -3.00
CA ILE A 7 -26.30 24.49 -2.63
C ILE A 7 -26.91 23.09 -2.80
N LEU A 8 -28.24 22.96 -2.78
CA LEU A 8 -28.91 21.66 -2.94
C LEU A 8 -29.14 21.25 -4.41
N LEU A 9 -28.98 22.16 -5.37
CA LEU A 9 -29.19 21.85 -6.79
C LEU A 9 -27.95 21.31 -7.52
N PHE A 10 -26.75 21.56 -7.00
CA PHE A 10 -25.51 21.05 -7.61
C PHE A 10 -25.17 19.61 -7.22
N SER A 11 -25.84 19.04 -6.20
CA SER A 11 -25.57 17.68 -5.73
C SER A 11 -26.38 16.58 -6.44
N ILE A 12 -27.33 16.94 -7.31
CA ILE A 12 -28.25 15.97 -7.95
C ILE A 12 -27.81 15.62 -9.39
N ILE A 13 -26.94 16.43 -10.02
CA ILE A 13 -26.58 16.26 -11.43
C ILE A 13 -25.54 15.14 -11.66
N ALA A 14 -24.87 14.65 -10.61
CA ALA A 14 -23.88 13.57 -10.74
C ALA A 14 -24.47 12.14 -10.69
N ILE A 15 -25.79 11.97 -10.47
CA ILE A 15 -26.40 10.66 -10.15
C ILE A 15 -27.24 10.06 -11.29
N LEU A 16 -27.15 10.57 -12.52
CA LEU A 16 -28.05 10.16 -13.60
C LEU A 16 -27.39 9.59 -14.86
N ASN A 17 -26.12 9.18 -14.81
CA ASN A 17 -25.47 8.58 -16.00
C ASN A 17 -24.62 7.31 -15.77
N CYS A 18 -24.96 6.51 -14.76
CA CYS A 18 -24.48 5.12 -14.69
C CYS A 18 -25.68 4.17 -14.68
N ALA A 19 -26.04 3.68 -15.87
CA ALA A 19 -27.07 2.67 -16.04
C ALA A 19 -26.52 1.27 -15.69
N GLY A 20 -27.07 0.65 -14.64
CA GLY A 20 -26.92 -0.78 -14.31
C GLY A 20 -27.17 -1.05 -12.83
N PRO A 21 -27.81 -2.16 -12.42
CA PRO A 21 -28.12 -2.41 -11.03
C PRO A 21 -26.87 -2.92 -10.32
N LYS A 22 -25.99 -2.00 -9.94
CA LYS A 22 -25.09 -2.22 -8.81
C LYS A 22 -25.68 -1.40 -7.68
N GLN A 23 -25.85 -2.04 -6.53
CA GLN A 23 -26.20 -1.32 -5.30
C GLN A 23 -25.08 -0.30 -5.08
N ASP A 24 -25.37 0.98 -5.33
CA ASP A 24 -24.43 2.06 -5.07
C ASP A 24 -24.16 2.09 -3.56
N ASP A 25 -22.99 1.61 -3.16
CA ASP A 25 -22.55 1.61 -1.78
C ASP A 25 -22.21 3.04 -1.33
N LEU A 26 -23.23 3.74 -0.83
CA LEU A 26 -23.12 5.07 -0.24
C LEU A 26 -22.22 5.12 1.01
N SER A 27 -21.76 3.98 1.52
CA SER A 27 -20.84 3.93 2.66
C SER A 27 -19.50 4.59 2.33
N GLY A 28 -19.00 4.43 1.09
CA GLY A 28 -17.77 5.10 0.65
C GLY A 28 -17.88 6.63 0.68
N LEU A 29 -19.04 7.16 0.25
CA LEU A 29 -19.31 8.61 0.29
C LEU A 29 -19.45 9.13 1.73
N LEU A 30 -20.03 8.32 2.63
CA LEU A 30 -20.13 8.67 4.06
C LEU A 30 -18.75 8.68 4.75
N LEU A 31 -17.85 7.75 4.41
CA LEU A 31 -16.47 7.74 4.90
C LEU A 31 -15.64 8.92 4.32
N LEU A 32 -15.85 9.28 3.06
CA LEU A 32 -15.21 10.43 2.41
C LEU A 32 -15.65 11.77 3.02
N LEU A 33 -16.94 11.92 3.33
CA LEU A 33 -17.50 13.10 4.00
C LEU A 33 -17.12 13.17 5.49
N ALA A 34 -16.71 12.05 6.09
CA ALA A 34 -16.25 11.99 7.49
C ALA A 34 -14.77 12.38 7.67
N GLY A 35 -14.01 12.62 6.59
CA GLY A 35 -12.78 13.44 6.57
C GLY A 35 -11.77 13.22 7.70
N GLY A 36 -11.65 12.00 8.23
CA GLY A 36 -10.70 11.65 9.29
C GLY A 36 -9.38 11.14 8.70
N PRO A 37 -8.23 11.37 9.36
CA PRO A 37 -6.89 10.97 8.90
C PRO A 37 -6.63 9.45 8.85
N GLY A 38 -7.67 8.61 8.90
CA GLY A 38 -7.58 7.17 9.05
C GLY A 38 -8.46 6.42 8.07
N ASN A 39 -8.40 6.74 6.77
CA ASN A 39 -9.04 5.91 5.75
C ASN A 39 -7.98 5.41 4.76
N SER A 40 -8.13 4.16 4.31
CA SER A 40 -7.35 3.61 3.19
C SER A 40 -8.23 3.64 1.94
N SER A 41 -7.65 3.96 0.78
CA SER A 41 -8.38 4.02 -0.48
C SER A 41 -7.60 3.29 -1.58
N HIS A 42 -8.23 2.28 -2.17
CA HIS A 42 -7.63 1.43 -3.20
C HIS A 42 -8.71 0.91 -4.15
N CYS A 43 -8.40 0.84 -5.44
CA CYS A 43 -9.21 0.12 -6.44
C CYS A 43 -10.72 0.45 -6.36
N GLY A 44 -11.05 1.74 -6.18
CA GLY A 44 -12.43 2.24 -6.09
C GLY A 44 -13.14 2.06 -4.74
N GLN A 45 -12.46 1.55 -3.72
CA GLN A 45 -12.98 1.38 -2.36
C GLN A 45 -12.32 2.32 -1.36
N THR A 46 -13.05 2.69 -0.32
CA THR A 46 -12.53 3.41 0.85
C THR A 46 -12.93 2.67 2.11
N VAL A 47 -11.95 2.44 2.98
CA VAL A 47 -12.06 1.55 4.14
C VAL A 47 -11.57 2.28 5.37
N ALA A 48 -12.25 2.08 6.49
CA ALA A 48 -11.83 2.61 7.77
C ALA A 48 -10.46 2.04 8.17
N ASN A 49 -9.63 2.89 8.78
CA ASN A 49 -8.31 2.56 9.28
C ASN A 49 -8.14 3.21 10.67
N PRO A 50 -8.09 2.47 11.78
CA PRO A 50 -7.82 1.03 11.85
C PRO A 50 -8.94 0.10 11.37
N VAL A 51 -8.54 -1.05 10.83
CA VAL A 51 -9.41 -2.13 10.36
C VAL A 51 -9.75 -3.08 11.51
N ASP A 52 -11.04 -3.36 11.70
CA ASP A 52 -11.50 -4.45 12.57
C ASP A 52 -11.38 -5.79 11.83
N ALA A 53 -10.37 -6.58 12.19
CA ALA A 53 -10.13 -7.89 11.58
C ALA A 53 -11.22 -8.93 11.92
N GLY A 54 -12.03 -8.73 12.97
CA GLY A 54 -13.03 -9.70 13.43
C GLY A 54 -12.44 -10.96 14.09
N PHE A 55 -11.14 -10.97 14.37
CA PHE A 55 -10.44 -12.03 15.11
C PHE A 55 -9.25 -11.47 15.89
N THR A 56 -8.80 -12.21 16.91
CA THR A 56 -7.67 -11.80 17.75
C THR A 56 -6.36 -11.77 16.95
N LEU A 57 -5.67 -10.63 17.02
CA LEU A 57 -4.35 -10.44 16.48
C LEU A 57 -3.31 -10.44 17.61
N THR A 58 -2.18 -11.07 17.35
CA THR A 58 -1.03 -11.10 18.26
C THR A 58 0.10 -10.28 17.67
N THR A 59 0.76 -9.45 18.46
CA THR A 59 1.93 -8.68 18.02
C THR A 59 3.07 -9.62 17.60
N ASN A 60 3.85 -9.20 16.62
CA ASN A 60 5.02 -9.91 16.07
C ASN A 60 4.70 -11.33 15.59
N THR A 61 3.52 -11.51 14.99
CA THR A 61 3.04 -12.81 14.51
C THR A 61 2.45 -12.68 13.10
N TYR A 62 2.54 -13.74 12.31
CA TYR A 62 1.79 -13.80 11.06
C TYR A 62 0.30 -14.03 11.32
N ILE A 63 -0.56 -13.36 10.57
CA ILE A 63 -1.97 -13.72 10.50
C ILE A 63 -2.07 -15.17 10.01
N SER A 64 -2.88 -15.98 10.71
CA SER A 64 -3.03 -17.39 10.38
C SER A 64 -3.56 -17.56 8.96
N ASN A 65 -3.11 -18.60 8.25
CA ASN A 65 -3.53 -18.82 6.87
C ASN A 65 -5.05 -18.95 6.72
N ALA A 66 -5.72 -19.53 7.72
CA ALA A 66 -7.18 -19.65 7.76
C ALA A 66 -7.89 -18.28 7.81
N ASN A 67 -7.22 -17.25 8.32
CA ASN A 67 -7.76 -15.90 8.48
C ASN A 67 -7.38 -14.93 7.36
N ASN A 68 -6.46 -15.29 6.46
CA ASN A 68 -6.00 -14.40 5.39
C ASN A 68 -7.15 -13.85 4.54
N SER A 69 -8.10 -14.71 4.14
CA SER A 69 -9.24 -14.28 3.32
C SER A 69 -10.18 -13.35 4.10
N ALA A 70 -10.45 -13.67 5.37
CA ALA A 70 -11.27 -12.82 6.23
C ALA A 70 -10.61 -11.45 6.45
N PHE A 71 -9.28 -11.42 6.59
CA PHE A 71 -8.53 -10.18 6.74
C PHE A 71 -8.58 -9.31 5.50
N VAL A 72 -8.42 -9.90 4.31
CA VAL A 72 -8.59 -9.19 3.03
C VAL A 72 -9.99 -8.59 2.92
N THR A 73 -11.03 -9.34 3.30
CA THR A 73 -12.41 -8.83 3.34
C THR A 73 -12.57 -7.66 4.31
N ALA A 74 -11.97 -7.75 5.51
CA ALA A 74 -12.02 -6.68 6.50
C ALA A 74 -11.34 -5.39 6.00
N MET A 75 -10.28 -5.52 5.20
CA MET A 75 -9.59 -4.41 4.54
C MET A 75 -10.33 -3.88 3.30
N GLY A 76 -11.63 -4.17 3.13
CA GLY A 76 -12.45 -3.70 1.99
C GLY A 76 -12.53 -4.66 0.82
N GLY A 77 -11.83 -5.80 0.88
CA GLY A 77 -11.84 -6.83 -0.15
C GLY A 77 -10.78 -6.65 -1.23
N ASN A 78 -10.49 -7.73 -1.95
CA ASN A 78 -9.54 -7.72 -3.08
C ASN A 78 -10.21 -7.22 -4.36
N ASN A 79 -10.57 -5.94 -4.38
CA ASN A 79 -11.19 -5.29 -5.54
C ASN A 79 -10.18 -4.90 -6.62
N CYS A 80 -8.89 -5.05 -6.33
CA CYS A 80 -7.83 -4.87 -7.29
C CYS A 80 -7.74 -6.08 -8.22
N GLU A 81 -7.44 -5.79 -9.48
CA GLU A 81 -7.07 -6.78 -10.48
C GLU A 81 -5.66 -7.31 -10.22
N SER A 82 -5.30 -8.42 -10.88
CA SER A 82 -3.91 -8.87 -10.89
C SER A 82 -3.04 -7.81 -11.56
N ALA A 83 -1.97 -7.39 -10.89
CA ALA A 83 -1.13 -6.29 -11.37
C ALA A 83 -0.56 -6.56 -12.78
N ALA A 84 -0.67 -5.56 -13.66
CA ALA A 84 -0.10 -5.57 -15.00
C ALA A 84 1.01 -4.53 -15.06
N LEU A 85 2.24 -4.97 -14.77
CA LEU A 85 3.35 -4.07 -14.47
C LEU A 85 4.17 -3.71 -15.71
N VAL A 86 4.45 -2.41 -15.88
CA VAL A 86 5.29 -1.84 -16.95
C VAL A 86 6.39 -0.99 -16.31
N ASP A 87 7.66 -1.27 -16.61
CA ASP A 87 8.79 -0.41 -16.22
C ASP A 87 8.80 0.86 -17.08
N ASN A 88 8.87 2.01 -16.43
CA ASN A 88 8.90 3.31 -17.09
C ASN A 88 10.33 3.82 -17.39
N ASP A 89 11.35 3.00 -17.12
CA ASP A 89 12.78 3.31 -17.33
C ASP A 89 13.32 4.51 -16.54
N ASN A 90 12.55 5.03 -15.58
CA ASN A 90 12.89 6.17 -14.73
C ASN A 90 12.90 5.81 -13.23
N GLY A 91 12.92 4.51 -12.92
CA GLY A 91 12.86 3.97 -11.55
C GLY A 91 11.45 3.92 -10.95
N THR A 92 10.42 4.03 -11.79
CA THR A 92 9.01 3.77 -11.44
C THR A 92 8.45 2.62 -12.27
N VAL A 93 7.37 2.01 -11.75
CA VAL A 93 6.64 0.95 -12.42
C VAL A 93 5.16 1.30 -12.44
N THR A 94 4.55 1.26 -13.61
CA THR A 94 3.11 1.46 -13.77
C THR A 94 2.40 0.11 -13.66
N ASP A 95 1.43 -0.01 -12.76
CA ASP A 95 0.41 -1.04 -12.80
C ASP A 95 -0.76 -0.55 -13.66
N THR A 96 -0.84 -1.03 -14.89
CA THR A 96 -1.88 -0.60 -15.84
C THR A 96 -3.25 -1.18 -15.54
N ALA A 97 -3.34 -2.25 -14.75
CA ALA A 97 -4.61 -2.87 -14.38
C ALA A 97 -5.27 -2.12 -13.22
N ASN A 98 -4.48 -1.75 -12.21
CA ASN A 98 -5.00 -1.07 -11.02
C ASN A 98 -4.79 0.45 -11.01
N HIS A 99 -4.17 0.99 -12.06
CA HIS A 99 -3.82 2.40 -12.16
C HIS A 99 -2.99 2.89 -10.97
N PHE A 100 -1.94 2.14 -10.62
CA PHE A 100 -0.97 2.55 -9.61
C PHE A 100 0.37 2.87 -10.26
N LEU A 101 1.05 3.88 -9.72
CA LEU A 101 2.44 4.17 -10.06
C LEU A 101 3.30 3.91 -8.84
N TRP A 102 4.23 2.97 -8.97
CA TRP A 102 5.08 2.49 -7.89
C TRP A 102 6.51 2.99 -8.04
N THR A 103 7.23 3.17 -6.93
CA THR A 103 8.69 3.20 -6.98
C THR A 103 9.22 1.78 -7.21
N LEU A 104 10.13 1.61 -8.18
CA LEU A 104 10.75 0.32 -8.49
C LEU A 104 11.53 -0.25 -7.30
N CYS A 105 12.46 0.56 -6.77
CA CYS A 105 13.38 0.13 -5.73
C CYS A 105 12.82 0.38 -4.33
N THR A 106 13.06 -0.57 -3.43
CA THR A 106 12.91 -0.38 -1.99
C THR A 106 13.85 0.71 -1.47
N SER A 107 13.53 1.22 -0.30
CA SER A 107 14.40 2.14 0.44
C SER A 107 15.17 1.40 1.53
N TYR A 108 16.32 1.92 1.90
CA TYR A 108 17.15 1.40 2.98
C TYR A 108 17.52 2.51 3.95
N ASN A 109 17.90 2.15 5.17
CA ASN A 109 18.38 3.06 6.19
C ASN A 109 19.83 2.71 6.54
N SER A 110 20.77 3.44 5.97
CA SER A 110 22.18 3.29 6.33
C SER A 110 22.58 4.39 7.30
N SER A 111 23.02 3.98 8.50
CA SER A 111 23.51 4.89 9.54
C SER A 111 22.56 6.03 9.92
N GLY A 112 21.24 5.78 9.89
CA GLY A 112 20.21 6.75 10.26
C GLY A 112 19.72 7.64 9.12
N THR A 113 20.23 7.47 7.91
CA THR A 113 19.75 8.17 6.71
C THR A 113 19.00 7.21 5.81
N ILE A 114 17.73 7.53 5.53
CA ILE A 114 16.89 6.75 4.61
C ILE A 114 17.15 7.22 3.18
N SER A 115 17.37 6.28 2.28
CA SER A 115 17.67 6.55 0.88
C SER A 115 17.05 5.48 -0.02
N LYS A 116 16.80 5.85 -1.29
CA LYS A 116 16.40 4.89 -2.32
C LYS A 116 17.62 4.25 -2.96
N TYR A 117 17.52 2.99 -3.31
CA TYR A 117 18.51 2.37 -4.19
C TYR A 117 18.49 2.97 -5.60
N ASN A 118 19.67 2.99 -6.23
CA ASN A 118 19.83 3.46 -7.61
C ASN A 118 19.26 2.41 -8.59
N TYR A 119 18.42 2.85 -9.52
CA TYR A 119 17.82 2.02 -10.57
C TYR A 119 18.63 2.02 -11.89
N ALA A 120 19.57 2.95 -12.06
CA ALA A 120 20.24 3.21 -13.35
C ALA A 120 21.48 2.33 -13.59
N THR A 121 22.13 1.83 -12.55
CA THR A 121 23.42 1.14 -12.64
C THR A 121 23.37 -0.36 -12.27
N GLY A 122 22.20 -0.91 -11.98
CA GLY A 122 22.01 -2.32 -11.62
C GLY A 122 20.69 -2.60 -10.90
N ASP A 123 20.43 -3.88 -10.59
CA ASP A 123 19.28 -4.42 -9.84
C ASP A 123 19.07 -3.75 -8.47
N CYS A 124 18.55 -2.51 -8.42
CA CYS A 124 18.29 -1.72 -7.19
C CYS A 124 19.31 -1.97 -6.05
N ALA A 125 20.61 -2.10 -6.41
CA ALA A 125 21.71 -2.61 -5.59
C ALA A 125 21.34 -3.63 -4.48
N ALA A 126 20.46 -4.60 -4.79
CA ALA A 126 19.91 -5.50 -3.80
C ALA A 126 20.93 -6.56 -3.33
N ASN A 127 21.29 -6.51 -2.06
CA ASN A 127 21.87 -7.66 -1.37
C ASN A 127 20.80 -8.77 -1.29
N ASP A 128 21.08 -9.98 -1.79
CA ASP A 128 20.30 -11.19 -1.51
C ASP A 128 21.19 -12.15 -0.71
N PRO A 129 20.93 -12.39 0.59
CA PRO A 129 19.77 -11.93 1.36
C PRO A 129 19.83 -10.44 1.77
N PRO A 130 18.68 -9.84 2.15
CA PRO A 130 18.62 -8.47 2.68
C PRO A 130 19.50 -8.29 3.92
N THR A 131 20.07 -7.09 4.08
CA THR A 131 20.89 -6.69 5.23
C THR A 131 20.05 -5.99 6.31
N THR A 132 20.64 -5.70 7.47
CA THR A 132 19.97 -4.91 8.52
C THR A 132 19.59 -3.52 8.02
N ASP A 133 20.40 -2.86 7.20
CA ASP A 133 20.10 -1.52 6.66
C ASP A 133 18.83 -1.53 5.79
N ASP A 134 18.55 -2.64 5.09
CA ASP A 134 17.34 -2.77 4.25
C ASP A 134 16.04 -2.76 5.05
N ILE A 135 16.09 -3.25 6.29
CA ILE A 135 14.90 -3.50 7.12
C ILE A 135 14.89 -2.70 8.45
N ASN A 136 15.92 -1.90 8.71
CA ASN A 136 16.03 -1.03 9.88
C ASN A 136 15.26 0.28 9.69
N ILE A 137 13.99 0.17 9.37
CA ILE A 137 13.08 1.28 9.11
C ILE A 137 11.80 1.06 9.93
N THR A 138 11.36 2.08 10.65
CA THR A 138 10.05 2.10 11.33
C THR A 138 8.95 2.56 10.38
N LEU A 139 7.68 2.29 10.72
CA LEU A 139 6.55 2.73 9.91
C LEU A 139 6.55 4.26 9.69
N ALA A 140 6.71 5.03 10.78
CA ALA A 140 6.67 6.49 10.73
C ALA A 140 7.79 7.07 9.84
N GLN A 141 8.95 6.41 9.82
CA GLN A 141 10.05 6.76 8.93
C GLN A 141 9.73 6.49 7.46
N ALA A 142 9.09 5.34 7.17
CA ALA A 142 8.65 5.01 5.82
C ALA A 142 7.58 5.98 5.30
N GLU A 143 6.59 6.32 6.12
CA GLU A 143 5.55 7.29 5.80
C GLU A 143 6.14 8.69 5.54
N ALA A 144 7.01 9.16 6.44
CA ALA A 144 7.67 10.46 6.29
C ALA A 144 8.53 10.52 5.02
N PHE A 145 9.24 9.44 4.69
CA PHE A 145 10.03 9.37 3.47
C PHE A 145 9.13 9.46 2.23
N CYS A 146 8.10 8.62 2.11
CA CYS A 146 7.22 8.65 0.94
C CYS A 146 6.53 10.01 0.78
N ASN A 147 5.99 10.58 1.87
CA ASN A 147 5.29 11.88 1.82
C ASN A 147 6.19 13.07 1.45
N SER A 148 7.51 12.96 1.62
CA SER A 148 8.47 14.01 1.25
C SER A 148 9.20 13.74 -0.07
N LEU A 149 8.96 12.58 -0.69
CA LEU A 149 9.65 12.16 -1.89
C LEU A 149 9.22 13.02 -3.08
N THR A 150 10.19 13.59 -3.79
CA THR A 150 10.01 14.12 -5.14
C THR A 150 10.86 13.27 -6.08
N PHE A 151 10.22 12.49 -6.94
CA PHE A 151 10.88 11.48 -7.75
C PHE A 151 10.14 11.23 -9.06
N ALA A 152 10.90 11.09 -10.16
CA ALA A 152 10.37 10.83 -11.51
C ALA A 152 9.27 11.81 -11.97
N GLY A 153 9.32 13.07 -11.51
CA GLY A 153 8.32 14.09 -11.83
C GLY A 153 7.09 14.13 -10.91
N HIS A 154 7.04 13.25 -9.91
CA HIS A 154 5.94 13.13 -8.94
C HIS A 154 6.36 13.60 -7.55
N SER A 155 5.44 14.23 -6.82
CA SER A 155 5.60 14.68 -5.42
C SER A 155 4.44 14.24 -4.53
N ASP A 156 3.60 13.37 -5.04
CA ASP A 156 2.35 12.86 -4.47
C ASP A 156 2.51 11.41 -3.97
N TRP A 157 3.75 11.01 -3.72
CA TRP A 157 4.11 9.69 -3.21
C TRP A 157 3.59 9.50 -1.78
N VAL A 158 3.07 8.31 -1.51
CA VAL A 158 2.66 7.87 -0.19
C VAL A 158 3.09 6.43 0.07
N LEU A 159 3.14 6.07 1.34
CA LEU A 159 3.27 4.68 1.73
C LEU A 159 1.95 3.95 1.36
N PRO A 160 2.01 2.78 0.68
CA PRO A 160 0.82 2.06 0.26
C PRO A 160 0.08 1.44 1.45
N ASP A 161 -1.20 1.16 1.26
CA ASP A 161 -1.95 0.29 2.16
C ASP A 161 -1.68 -1.21 1.86
N ALA A 162 -2.17 -2.09 2.73
CA ALA A 162 -1.94 -3.53 2.61
C ALA A 162 -2.63 -4.14 1.38
N ILE A 163 -3.74 -3.60 0.89
CA ILE A 163 -4.43 -4.10 -0.31
C ILE A 163 -3.71 -3.67 -1.59
N GLN A 164 -3.20 -2.44 -1.63
CA GLN A 164 -2.36 -1.99 -2.74
C GLN A 164 -1.11 -2.88 -2.85
N LEU A 165 -0.44 -3.17 -1.73
CA LEU A 165 0.68 -4.13 -1.72
C LEU A 165 0.24 -5.55 -2.10
N PHE A 166 -0.95 -5.97 -1.66
CA PHE A 166 -1.51 -7.27 -1.99
C PHE A 166 -1.79 -7.42 -3.50
N SER A 167 -2.08 -6.34 -4.24
CA SER A 167 -2.24 -6.38 -5.70
C SER A 167 -0.98 -6.82 -6.44
N LEU A 168 0.20 -6.58 -5.84
CA LEU A 168 1.51 -7.00 -6.36
C LEU A 168 1.84 -8.46 -6.05
N TYR A 169 0.96 -9.17 -5.33
CA TYR A 169 1.16 -10.55 -4.93
C TYR A 169 1.22 -11.50 -6.14
N SER A 170 2.25 -12.35 -6.14
CA SER A 170 2.28 -13.57 -6.94
C SER A 170 2.81 -14.75 -6.12
N PRO A 171 2.21 -15.95 -6.22
CA PRO A 171 2.68 -17.16 -5.53
C PRO A 171 4.12 -17.57 -5.85
N THR A 172 4.67 -17.07 -6.96
CA THR A 172 6.03 -17.40 -7.44
C THR A 172 7.06 -16.30 -7.17
N THR A 173 6.61 -15.09 -6.81
CA THR A 173 7.46 -13.93 -6.49
C THR A 173 6.92 -13.26 -5.23
N PRO A 174 7.32 -13.77 -4.05
CA PRO A 174 6.74 -13.40 -2.76
C PRO A 174 7.22 -12.02 -2.26
N PHE A 175 6.90 -10.95 -3.00
CA PHE A 175 7.36 -9.56 -2.84
C PHE A 175 8.62 -9.17 -3.63
N ALA A 176 8.35 -8.45 -4.70
CA ALA A 176 9.08 -7.39 -5.36
C ALA A 176 8.21 -7.07 -6.59
N LEU A 177 8.13 -5.81 -7.02
CA LEU A 177 7.83 -5.56 -8.44
C LEU A 177 8.83 -6.45 -9.20
N GLY A 178 8.33 -7.39 -10.00
CA GLY A 178 9.13 -8.51 -10.51
C GLY A 178 10.38 -8.07 -11.27
N SER A 179 11.10 -9.04 -11.84
CA SER A 179 12.21 -8.70 -12.74
C SER A 179 11.70 -7.93 -13.96
N PHE A 180 12.08 -6.66 -14.11
CA PHE A 180 11.94 -5.93 -15.36
C PHE A 180 13.26 -6.02 -16.10
N GLY A 181 13.45 -7.10 -16.85
CA GLY A 181 14.74 -7.41 -17.47
C GLY A 181 15.83 -7.59 -16.41
N SER A 182 16.85 -6.73 -16.42
CA SER A 182 17.98 -6.72 -15.47
C SER A 182 17.79 -5.75 -14.30
N LYS A 183 16.56 -5.30 -14.04
CA LYS A 183 16.21 -4.45 -12.90
C LYS A 183 15.25 -5.19 -11.98
N LYS A 184 15.61 -5.28 -10.71
CA LYS A 184 14.84 -5.95 -9.65
C LYS A 184 14.93 -5.15 -8.37
N SER A 185 13.82 -5.12 -7.62
CA SER A 185 13.82 -4.65 -6.24
C SER A 185 14.38 -5.72 -5.29
N VAL A 186 14.73 -5.35 -4.05
CA VAL A 186 15.17 -6.31 -3.04
C VAL A 186 14.07 -7.35 -2.81
N THR A 187 14.37 -8.62 -3.10
CA THR A 187 13.40 -9.70 -2.94
C THR A 187 13.29 -10.13 -1.47
N LYS A 188 12.10 -10.60 -1.04
CA LYS A 188 11.88 -11.27 0.26
C LYS A 188 12.03 -10.37 1.51
N VAL A 189 11.95 -9.05 1.38
CA VAL A 189 11.75 -8.16 2.53
C VAL A 189 10.25 -7.99 2.81
N GLY A 190 9.88 -7.86 4.08
CA GLY A 190 8.56 -7.33 4.42
C GLY A 190 8.45 -5.88 3.99
N ALA A 191 7.25 -5.42 3.67
CA ALA A 191 6.94 -4.04 3.35
C ALA A 191 5.96 -3.44 4.33
N TRP A 192 6.32 -2.27 4.86
CA TRP A 192 5.40 -1.45 5.64
C TRP A 192 4.19 -1.07 4.81
N SER A 193 3.02 -1.14 5.43
CA SER A 193 1.80 -0.54 4.93
C SER A 193 1.20 0.44 5.93
N THR A 194 0.37 1.35 5.43
CA THR A 194 -0.41 2.28 6.27
C THR A 194 -1.58 1.61 6.98
N THR A 195 -1.88 0.33 6.68
CA THR A 195 -3.01 -0.40 7.28
C THR A 195 -2.73 -0.73 8.74
N GLN A 196 -3.56 -0.19 9.62
CA GLN A 196 -3.53 -0.45 11.04
C GLN A 196 -4.71 -1.33 11.44
N THR A 197 -4.54 -2.11 12.51
CA THR A 197 -5.62 -2.92 13.11
C THR A 197 -6.03 -2.41 14.48
N THR A 198 -5.15 -1.63 15.12
CA THR A 198 -5.46 -0.79 16.27
C THR A 198 -4.61 0.47 16.17
N SER A 199 -4.77 1.44 17.08
CA SER A 199 -3.90 2.62 17.18
C SER A 199 -2.41 2.29 17.48
N SER A 200 -2.09 1.03 17.76
CA SER A 200 -0.75 0.57 18.14
C SER A 200 -0.23 -0.58 17.28
N HIS A 201 -1.06 -1.16 16.41
CA HIS A 201 -0.72 -2.29 15.57
C HIS A 201 -0.87 -1.94 14.10
N THR A 202 0.17 -2.25 13.34
CA THR A 202 0.23 -2.09 11.90
C THR A 202 0.50 -3.42 11.20
N ILE A 203 0.28 -3.42 9.89
CA ILE A 203 0.54 -4.54 9.01
C ILE A 203 1.84 -4.32 8.26
N VAL A 204 2.71 -5.32 8.35
CA VAL A 204 3.77 -5.54 7.38
C VAL A 204 3.25 -6.56 6.38
N HIS A 205 3.20 -6.17 5.11
CA HIS A 205 2.99 -7.10 4.04
C HIS A 205 4.27 -7.95 3.90
N SER A 206 4.20 -9.23 4.20
CA SER A 206 5.38 -10.11 4.23
C SER A 206 5.04 -11.47 3.70
N TYR A 207 5.96 -12.07 2.96
CA TYR A 207 5.78 -13.40 2.41
C TYR A 207 6.91 -14.32 2.84
N GLY A 208 6.88 -14.71 4.12
CA GLY A 208 7.80 -15.72 4.65
C GLY A 208 7.68 -17.06 3.94
N ASN A 209 6.50 -17.38 3.37
CA ASN A 209 6.23 -18.54 2.51
C ASN A 209 4.91 -18.35 1.73
N SER A 210 4.43 -19.39 1.05
CA SER A 210 3.19 -19.36 0.25
C SER A 210 1.90 -19.06 1.02
N THR A 211 1.92 -19.15 2.35
CA THR A 211 0.73 -19.01 3.23
C THR A 211 0.79 -17.82 4.17
N GLN A 212 1.98 -17.31 4.46
CA GLN A 212 2.19 -16.14 5.31
C GLN A 212 2.18 -14.90 4.43
N ARG A 213 1.26 -13.95 4.70
CA ARG A 213 1.03 -12.77 3.84
C ARG A 213 1.03 -11.45 4.61
N PHE A 214 0.51 -11.50 5.83
CA PHE A 214 0.37 -10.34 6.69
C PHE A 214 1.03 -10.64 8.03
N PHE A 215 1.92 -9.76 8.45
CA PHE A 215 2.61 -9.83 9.73
C PHE A 215 2.17 -8.64 10.57
N THR A 216 1.64 -8.90 11.76
CA THR A 216 1.18 -7.86 12.69
C THR A 216 2.32 -7.46 13.62
N THR A 217 2.51 -6.17 13.80
CA THR A 217 3.58 -5.63 14.66
C THR A 217 3.23 -4.22 15.14
N THR A 218 4.11 -3.58 15.92
CA THR A 218 3.93 -2.17 16.30
C THR A 218 4.61 -1.24 15.30
N ALA A 219 4.09 -0.02 15.16
CA ALA A 219 4.63 0.99 14.25
C ALA A 219 6.09 1.38 14.51
N SER A 220 6.58 1.18 15.75
CA SER A 220 7.96 1.48 16.16
C SER A 220 8.93 0.30 16.01
N THR A 221 8.46 -0.88 15.58
CA THR A 221 9.32 -2.06 15.48
C THR A 221 10.32 -1.91 14.34
N ALA A 222 11.58 -2.16 14.62
CA ALA A 222 12.67 -2.35 13.66
C ALA A 222 13.68 -3.33 14.28
N PRO A 223 14.50 -4.06 13.49
CA PRO A 223 14.59 -4.05 12.03
C PRO A 223 13.78 -5.20 11.40
N ILE A 224 12.62 -4.92 10.80
CA ILE A 224 11.70 -5.98 10.32
C ILE A 224 11.22 -5.85 8.87
N ALA A 225 11.22 -4.63 8.30
CA ALA A 225 10.62 -4.38 7.00
C ALA A 225 11.25 -3.16 6.32
N SER A 226 11.19 -3.19 4.99
CA SER A 226 11.49 -2.07 4.10
C SER A 226 10.18 -1.44 3.62
N PHE A 227 10.22 -0.63 2.56
CA PHE A 227 9.04 -0.08 1.91
C PHE A 227 9.33 0.33 0.46
N ILE A 228 8.24 0.40 -0.32
CA ILE A 228 8.13 1.10 -1.59
C ILE A 228 7.03 2.17 -1.45
N CYS A 229 7.04 3.18 -2.31
CA CYS A 229 5.99 4.20 -2.34
C CYS A 229 5.08 4.01 -3.56
N VAL A 230 3.84 4.46 -3.43
CA VAL A 230 2.84 4.55 -4.51
C VAL A 230 2.42 6.01 -4.69
N ALA A 231 2.21 6.46 -5.92
CA ALA A 231 1.72 7.82 -6.19
C ALA A 231 0.19 7.90 -6.05
N LYS A 232 -0.32 9.04 -5.60
CA LYS A 232 -1.76 9.37 -5.56
C LYS A 232 -2.19 9.92 -6.93
N ILE A 233 -2.24 9.04 -7.93
CA ILE A 233 -2.68 9.38 -9.29
C ILE A 233 -4.20 9.35 -9.46
#